data_AF-A0A943JXY9-F1
#
_entry.id   AF-A0A943JXY9-F1
#
_cell.length_a   1.000
_cell.length_b   1.000
_cell.length_c   1.000
_cell.angle_alpha   90.00
_cell.angle_beta   90.00
_cell.angle_gamma   90.00
#
_symmetry.space_group_name_H-M   'P 1'
#
loop_
_entity.id
_entity.type
_entity.pdbx_description
1 polymer ?
#
loop_
_entity_poly.entity_id
_entity_poly.type
_entity_poly.pdbx_seq_one_letter_code
_entity_poly.pdbx_strand_id
1 'polypeptide(L)'
;MEITSATSSKAAYVKGLDDEEEENEEQQVQEEKDTAVKSKDEGDQVSFASEDLDETTVNDKVSGFIQNLIAASNITDASKAQLQQYLDTFDVAKFIKSYGPFESVRDISAAMYAVTSGLIKYKEEE
;
A
#
# COMPACT_ATOMS: atom_id res chain seq x y z
N MET A 1 37.41 -49.10 -36.95
CA MET A 1 36.51 -49.86 -36.08
C MET A 1 35.53 -48.89 -35.46
N GLU A 2 34.25 -49.18 -35.66
CA GLU A 2 33.08 -48.46 -35.20
C GLU A 2 32.86 -48.61 -33.70
N ILE A 3 32.34 -47.56 -33.06
CA ILE A 3 31.37 -47.60 -31.94
C ILE A 3 30.70 -46.21 -31.90
N THR A 4 29.62 -46.01 -32.68
CA THR A 4 28.19 -46.12 -32.31
C THR A 4 27.70 -45.11 -31.26
N SER A 5 26.79 -44.26 -31.73
CA SER A 5 25.90 -43.37 -31.00
C SER A 5 25.10 -44.06 -29.88
N ALA A 6 24.88 -43.36 -28.76
CA ALA A 6 23.70 -43.57 -27.91
C ALA A 6 23.37 -42.28 -27.13
N THR A 7 22.29 -41.64 -27.56
CA THR A 7 21.51 -40.66 -26.80
C THR A 7 20.95 -41.27 -25.52
N SER A 8 21.08 -40.58 -24.39
CA SER A 8 20.17 -40.73 -23.25
C SER A 8 19.97 -39.38 -22.57
N SER A 9 18.75 -38.88 -22.70
CA SER A 9 18.24 -37.66 -22.08
C SER A 9 17.90 -37.92 -20.61
N LYS A 10 18.58 -37.28 -19.66
CA LYS A 10 18.00 -36.76 -18.39
C LYS A 10 19.03 -35.90 -17.65
N ALA A 11 18.88 -34.58 -17.70
CA ALA A 11 19.43 -33.68 -16.70
C ALA A 11 18.38 -32.60 -16.43
N ALA A 12 17.46 -32.90 -15.51
CA ALA A 12 16.63 -31.91 -14.86
C ALA A 12 17.38 -31.44 -13.61
N TYR A 13 18.09 -30.32 -13.73
CA TYR A 13 18.60 -29.55 -12.59
C TYR A 13 18.46 -28.07 -12.94
N VAL A 14 17.26 -27.53 -12.68
CA VAL A 14 17.10 -26.11 -12.31
C VAL A 14 16.67 -26.15 -10.86
N LYS A 15 17.63 -25.98 -9.95
CA LYS A 15 17.37 -25.84 -8.52
C LYS A 15 18.44 -24.96 -7.90
N GLY A 16 17.98 -23.83 -7.36
CA GLY A 16 18.64 -23.06 -6.32
C GLY A 16 19.76 -22.15 -6.80
N LEU A 17 19.43 -20.90 -7.12
CA LEU A 17 20.29 -19.83 -6.64
C LEU A 17 20.06 -19.74 -5.13
N ASP A 18 21.13 -19.99 -4.34
CA ASP A 18 21.50 -19.27 -3.11
C ASP A 18 20.72 -17.94 -3.00
N ASP A 19 19.89 -17.65 -2.00
CA ASP A 19 19.99 -17.91 -0.55
C ASP A 19 21.23 -17.28 0.09
N GLU A 20 21.21 -15.94 0.18
CA GLU A 20 21.96 -15.19 1.20
C GLU A 20 21.03 -14.15 1.85
N GLU A 21 20.57 -14.55 3.04
CA GLU A 21 20.43 -13.77 4.28
C GLU A 21 19.24 -12.81 4.45
N GLU A 22 18.14 -13.40 4.92
CA GLU A 22 17.25 -12.79 5.91
C GLU A 22 18.03 -12.56 7.21
N GLU A 23 18.13 -11.30 7.67
CA GLU A 23 18.41 -11.02 9.08
C GLU A 23 17.16 -10.45 9.74
N ASN A 24 16.79 -11.18 10.79
CA ASN A 24 15.67 -11.06 11.68
C ASN A 24 16.14 -10.23 12.88
N GLU A 25 15.55 -9.07 13.12
CA GLU A 25 15.66 -8.40 14.43
C GLU A 25 14.26 -8.24 15.05
N GLU A 26 13.92 -9.30 15.79
CA GLU A 26 13.45 -9.27 17.18
C GLU A 26 12.07 -8.68 17.50
N GLN A 27 11.13 -9.61 17.62
CA GLN A 27 10.02 -9.56 18.56
C GLN A 27 10.52 -9.34 19.99
N GLN A 28 10.04 -8.28 20.66
CA GLN A 28 9.78 -8.33 22.10
C GLN A 28 8.31 -8.03 22.36
N VAL A 29 7.57 -9.13 22.48
CA VAL A 29 6.30 -9.19 23.21
C VAL A 29 6.64 -9.13 24.70
N GLN A 30 6.26 -8.05 25.37
CA GLN A 30 6.10 -8.05 26.82
C GLN A 30 4.62 -7.89 27.15
N GLU A 31 4.01 -9.03 27.46
CA GLU A 31 2.75 -9.13 28.16
C GLU A 31 3.04 -9.05 29.66
N GLU A 32 2.75 -7.94 30.32
CA GLU A 32 2.64 -7.87 31.78
C GLU A 32 1.40 -7.05 32.22
N LYS A 33 0.37 -7.81 32.58
CA LYS A 33 -0.57 -7.60 33.71
C LYS A 33 -1.04 -6.18 34.07
N ASP A 34 -2.33 -5.97 33.82
CA ASP A 34 -3.36 -5.56 34.79
C ASP A 34 -2.86 -5.05 36.16
N THR A 35 -2.85 -3.73 36.35
CA THR A 35 -3.21 -3.11 37.64
C THR A 35 -3.79 -1.72 37.42
N ALA A 36 -5.03 -1.55 37.87
CA ALA A 36 -5.72 -0.26 37.95
C ALA A 36 -4.93 0.74 38.83
N VAL A 37 -4.61 1.92 38.27
CA VAL A 37 -4.37 3.13 39.06
C VAL A 37 -5.06 4.31 38.38
N LYS A 38 -6.15 4.77 39.01
CA LYS A 38 -6.71 6.10 38.81
C LYS A 38 -5.62 7.13 39.12
N SER A 39 -5.17 7.85 38.10
CA SER A 39 -4.49 9.13 38.28
C SER A 39 -5.23 10.18 37.48
N LYS A 40 -5.96 11.00 38.24
CA LYS A 40 -6.53 12.26 37.80
C LYS A 40 -5.38 13.23 37.60
N ASP A 41 -5.05 13.53 36.35
CA ASP A 41 -4.19 14.67 36.00
C ASP A 41 -4.97 15.55 35.03
N GLU A 42 -5.39 16.71 35.54
CA GLU A 42 -5.93 17.83 34.77
C GLU A 42 -4.78 18.44 33.95
N GLY A 43 -4.37 17.74 32.90
CA GLY A 43 -3.68 18.32 31.76
C GLY A 43 -4.71 18.55 30.68
N ASP A 44 -4.73 19.75 30.11
CA ASP A 44 -5.44 20.10 28.87
C ASP A 44 -4.95 19.17 27.76
N GLN A 45 -5.47 17.94 27.72
CA GLN A 45 -5.33 17.08 26.56
C GLN A 45 -6.12 17.78 25.48
N VAL A 46 -5.39 18.43 24.57
CA VAL A 46 -5.90 18.71 23.24
C VAL A 46 -6.35 17.36 22.72
N SER A 47 -7.64 17.09 22.89
CA SER A 47 -8.29 15.97 22.26
C SER A 47 -8.24 16.34 20.79
N PHE A 48 -7.22 15.83 20.08
CA PHE A 48 -7.31 15.67 18.64
C PHE A 48 -8.51 14.76 18.51
N ALA A 49 -9.70 15.36 18.33
CA ALA A 49 -10.89 14.60 18.04
C ALA A 49 -10.47 13.66 16.93
N SER A 50 -10.40 12.36 17.25
CA SER A 50 -10.17 11.33 16.27
C SER A 50 -11.25 11.59 15.24
N GLU A 51 -10.83 12.12 14.09
CA GLU A 51 -11.76 12.41 13.01
C GLU A 51 -12.33 11.04 12.68
N ASP A 52 -13.62 10.84 12.88
CA ASP A 52 -14.26 9.57 12.55
C ASP A 52 -14.16 9.45 11.03
N LEU A 53 -13.08 8.82 10.56
CA LEU A 53 -12.81 8.56 9.15
C LEU A 53 -13.69 7.40 8.69
N ASP A 54 -14.97 7.70 8.59
CA ASP A 54 -15.99 6.79 8.08
C ASP A 54 -15.83 6.57 6.57
N GLU A 55 -16.56 5.60 6.03
CA GLU A 55 -16.48 5.26 4.60
C GLU A 55 -16.79 6.46 3.70
N THR A 56 -17.71 7.33 4.11
CA THR A 56 -18.07 8.54 3.36
C THR A 56 -16.88 9.49 3.28
N THR A 57 -16.24 9.78 4.41
CA THR A 57 -15.10 10.67 4.49
C THR A 57 -13.92 10.12 3.71
N VAL A 58 -13.63 8.82 3.83
CA VAL A 58 -12.57 8.17 3.06
C VAL A 58 -12.87 8.27 1.57
N ASN A 59 -14.11 7.98 1.15
CA ASN A 59 -14.51 8.05 -0.25
C ASN A 59 -14.33 9.46 -0.84
N ASP A 60 -14.74 10.49 -0.10
CA ASP A 60 -14.64 11.89 -0.53
C ASP A 60 -13.17 12.32 -0.66
N LYS A 61 -12.32 11.95 0.30
CA LYS A 61 -10.87 12.24 0.24
C LYS A 61 -10.20 11.53 -0.92
N VAL A 62 -10.50 10.24 -1.14
CA VAL A 62 -9.95 9.46 -2.25
C VAL A 62 -10.40 10.04 -3.59
N SER A 63 -11.69 10.32 -3.74
CA SER A 63 -12.25 10.89 -4.96
C SER A 63 -11.62 12.24 -5.30
N GLY A 64 -11.50 13.13 -4.30
CA GLY A 64 -10.86 14.43 -4.46
C GLY A 64 -9.39 14.32 -4.84
N PHE A 65 -8.65 13.38 -4.24
CA PHE A 65 -7.24 13.13 -4.58
C PHE A 65 -7.07 12.71 -6.05
N ILE A 66 -7.88 11.76 -6.52
CA ILE A 66 -7.81 11.26 -7.90
C ILE A 66 -8.20 12.35 -8.90
N GLN A 67 -9.26 13.12 -8.60
CA GLN A 67 -9.68 14.24 -9.46
C GLN A 67 -8.58 15.29 -9.59
N ASN A 68 -7.87 15.60 -8.50
CA ASN A 68 -6.73 16.51 -8.53
C ASN A 68 -5.59 15.98 -9.41
N LEU A 69 -5.31 14.68 -9.36
CA LEU A 69 -4.32 14.05 -10.26
C LEU A 69 -4.75 14.15 -11.72
N ILE A 70 -6.01 13.85 -12.05
CA ILE A 70 -6.54 13.94 -13.42
C ILE A 70 -6.45 15.38 -13.96
N ALA A 71 -6.72 16.36 -13.10
CA ALA A 71 -6.64 17.78 -13.42
C ALA A 71 -5.19 18.26 -13.66
N ALA A 72 -4.17 17.51 -13.19
CA ALA A 72 -2.77 17.88 -13.36
C ALA A 72 -2.39 17.92 -14.85
N SER A 73 -1.63 18.94 -15.25
CA SER A 73 -1.20 19.15 -16.65
C SER A 73 -0.02 18.27 -17.07
N ASN A 74 0.77 17.84 -16.09
CA ASN A 74 2.03 17.12 -16.24
C ASN A 74 1.88 15.59 -16.29
N ILE A 75 0.65 15.04 -16.27
CA ILE A 75 0.43 13.60 -16.46
C ILE A 75 -0.11 13.31 -17.88
N THR A 76 0.20 12.12 -18.40
CA THR A 76 -0.24 11.69 -19.74
C THR A 76 -1.76 11.45 -19.80
N ASP A 77 -2.35 11.59 -20.99
CA ASP A 77 -3.79 11.33 -21.18
C ASP A 77 -4.17 9.86 -20.92
N ALA A 78 -3.24 8.93 -21.17
CA ALA A 78 -3.40 7.52 -20.82
C ALA A 78 -3.54 7.34 -19.30
N SER A 79 -2.68 7.99 -18.50
CA SER A 79 -2.79 7.97 -17.05
C SER A 79 -4.08 8.62 -16.55
N LYS A 80 -4.55 9.70 -17.19
CA LYS A 80 -5.84 10.31 -16.86
C LYS A 80 -7.00 9.34 -17.07
N ALA A 81 -7.00 8.62 -18.20
CA ALA A 81 -8.02 7.61 -18.47
C ALA A 81 -7.99 6.45 -17.46
N GLN A 82 -6.79 5.99 -17.07
CA GLN A 82 -6.65 4.95 -16.05
C GLN A 82 -7.11 5.41 -14.66
N LEU A 83 -6.78 6.64 -14.27
CA LEU A 83 -7.24 7.24 -13.01
C LEU A 83 -8.76 7.45 -13.01
N GLN A 84 -9.35 7.86 -14.13
CA GLN A 84 -10.81 7.97 -14.27
C GLN A 84 -11.48 6.60 -14.12
N GLN A 85 -10.96 5.57 -14.80
CA GLN A 85 -11.49 4.22 -14.67
C GLN A 85 -11.34 3.67 -13.24
N TYR A 86 -10.23 3.98 -12.57
CA TYR A 86 -10.04 3.64 -11.16
C TYR A 86 -11.09 4.32 -10.28
N LEU A 87 -11.38 5.60 -10.50
CA LEU A 87 -12.43 6.33 -9.78
C LEU A 87 -13.83 5.74 -10.02
N ASP A 88 -14.15 5.41 -11.27
CA ASP A 88 -15.47 4.87 -11.65
C ASP A 88 -15.74 3.48 -11.04
N THR A 89 -14.68 2.73 -10.75
CA THR A 89 -14.74 1.37 -10.17
C THR A 89 -14.28 1.32 -8.72
N PHE A 90 -14.08 2.48 -8.10
CA PHE A 90 -13.56 2.59 -6.74
C PHE A 90 -14.56 2.00 -5.73
N ASP A 91 -14.04 1.15 -4.85
CA ASP A 91 -14.81 0.52 -3.78
C ASP A 91 -14.16 0.88 -2.44
N VAL A 92 -14.80 1.82 -1.74
CA VAL A 92 -14.26 2.36 -0.49
C VAL A 92 -14.13 1.30 0.60
N ALA A 93 -15.06 0.35 0.68
CA ALA A 93 -15.01 -0.73 1.67
C ALA A 93 -13.81 -1.66 1.39
N LYS A 94 -13.55 -1.99 0.11
CA LYS A 94 -12.34 -2.75 -0.26
C LYS A 94 -11.07 -1.97 0.02
N PHE A 95 -11.07 -0.66 -0.24
CA PHE A 95 -9.91 0.19 0.02
C PHE A 95 -9.58 0.27 1.51
N ILE A 96 -10.57 0.55 2.37
CA ILE A 96 -10.40 0.55 3.83
C ILE A 96 -9.96 -0.82 4.34
N LYS A 97 -10.50 -1.91 3.80
CA LYS A 97 -10.06 -3.26 4.17
C LYS A 97 -8.61 -3.55 3.80
N SER A 98 -8.09 -2.94 2.74
CA SER A 98 -6.75 -3.21 2.22
C SER A 98 -5.67 -2.30 2.80
N TYR A 99 -6.03 -1.05 3.12
CA TYR A 99 -5.08 0.00 3.52
C TYR A 99 -5.40 0.66 4.86
N GLY A 100 -6.60 0.44 5.40
CA GLY A 100 -7.01 0.94 6.71
C GLY A 100 -6.86 -0.09 7.83
N PRO A 101 -7.40 0.21 9.03
CA PRO A 101 -8.10 1.45 9.40
C PRO A 101 -7.17 2.67 9.34
N PHE A 102 -7.74 3.84 9.06
CA PHE A 102 -6.99 5.09 8.97
C PHE A 102 -7.13 5.88 10.28
N GLU A 103 -6.03 6.42 10.79
CA GLU A 103 -6.03 7.29 11.97
C GLU A 103 -6.07 8.77 11.58
N SER A 104 -5.72 9.09 10.32
CA SER A 104 -5.69 10.45 9.80
C SER A 104 -5.88 10.53 8.29
N VAL A 105 -6.23 11.72 7.79
CA VAL A 105 -6.29 12.02 6.34
C VAL A 105 -4.93 11.83 5.66
N ARG A 106 -3.83 11.96 6.42
CA ARG A 106 -2.48 11.69 5.92
C ARG A 106 -2.32 10.22 5.53
N ASP A 107 -2.87 9.31 6.30
CA ASP A 107 -2.78 7.86 6.03
C ASP A 107 -3.57 7.49 4.76
N ILE A 108 -4.75 8.09 4.59
CA ILE A 108 -5.53 7.98 3.34
C ILE A 108 -4.70 8.46 2.15
N SER A 109 -4.03 9.60 2.29
CA SER A 109 -3.21 10.17 1.22
C SER A 109 -2.02 9.28 0.88
N ALA A 110 -1.33 8.72 1.89
CA ALA A 110 -0.23 7.79 1.70
C ALA A 110 -0.67 6.49 0.99
N ALA A 111 -1.79 5.91 1.42
CA ALA A 111 -2.40 4.77 0.74
C ALA A 111 -2.76 5.10 -0.72
N MET A 112 -3.29 6.29 -0.98
CA MET A 112 -3.60 6.75 -2.32
C MET A 112 -2.37 6.90 -3.21
N TYR A 113 -1.25 7.41 -2.67
CA TYR A 113 0.02 7.42 -3.40
C TYR A 113 0.49 6.01 -3.74
N ALA A 114 0.38 5.05 -2.81
CA ALA A 114 0.74 3.66 -3.09
C ALA A 114 -0.10 3.08 -4.24
N VAL A 115 -1.42 3.27 -4.22
CA VAL A 115 -2.33 2.75 -5.24
C VAL A 115 -2.14 3.42 -6.61
N THR A 116 -1.95 4.73 -6.63
CA THR A 116 -1.91 5.51 -7.87
C THR A 116 -0.51 5.63 -8.47
N SER A 117 0.55 5.34 -7.71
CA SER A 117 1.95 5.39 -8.19
C SER A 117 2.18 4.56 -9.46
N GLY A 118 1.53 3.39 -9.58
CA GLY A 118 1.62 2.54 -10.76
C GLY A 118 0.75 2.98 -11.95
N LEU A 119 -0.19 3.89 -11.73
CA LEU A 119 -1.11 4.41 -12.74
C LEU A 119 -0.63 5.73 -13.36
N ILE A 120 0.18 6.49 -12.62
CA ILE A 120 0.64 7.81 -13.02
C ILE A 120 1.93 7.69 -13.85
N LYS A 121 1.87 8.18 -15.09
CA LYS A 121 3.02 8.48 -15.93
C LYS A 121 3.04 9.96 -16.21
N TYR A 122 4.13 10.61 -15.81
CA TYR A 122 4.37 12.01 -16.09
C TYR A 122 4.77 12.18 -17.56
N LYS A 123 4.39 13.31 -18.14
CA LYS A 123 4.97 13.76 -19.41
C LYS A 123 6.43 14.05 -19.13
N GLU A 124 7.32 13.58 -19.99
CA GLU A 124 8.73 13.97 -19.93
C GLU A 124 8.78 15.50 -20.03
N GLU A 125 9.40 16.15 -19.03
CA GLU A 125 9.67 17.58 -19.10
C GLU A 125 10.70 17.79 -20.20
N GLU A 126 10.28 18.46 -21.27
CA GLU A 126 11.11 18.82 -22.43
C GLU A 126 12.09 19.95 -22.10
#